data_AF-A0A359BCF6-F1
#
_entry.id   AF-A0A359BCF6-F1
#
_cell.length_a   1.000
_cell.length_b   1.000
_cell.length_c   1.000
_cell.angle_alpha   90.00
_cell.angle_beta   90.00
_cell.angle_gamma   90.00
#
_symmetry.space_group_name_H-M   'P 1'
#
loop_
_entity.id
_entity.type
_entity.pdbx_description
1 polymer ?
#
loop_
_entity_poly.entity_id
_entity_poly.type
_entity_poly.pdbx_seq_one_letter_code
_entity_poly.pdbx_strand_id
1 'polypeptide(L)'
;MSPIEALLSRVSVPRVLEPGVTSVELDLLLRAGLRACDHGRLKPYRFILLEGEARDRLGESMSDYLHGDSVDVSEDAIEATKLKALRAPTLLSVIFCPRDHDKIPET
;
A
#
# COMPACT_ATOMS: atom_id res chain seq x y z
N MET A 1 -2.76 25.57 3.02
CA MET A 1 -1.61 24.96 3.70
C MET A 1 -0.40 25.09 2.80
N SER A 2 0.72 25.58 3.31
CA SER A 2 1.98 25.63 2.57
C SER A 2 2.63 24.23 2.48
N PRO A 3 3.57 23.99 1.54
CA PRO A 3 4.29 22.71 1.49
C PRO A 3 5.03 22.40 2.81
N ILE A 4 5.60 23.41 3.46
CA ILE A 4 6.31 23.25 4.74
C ILE A 4 5.34 22.84 5.85
N GLU A 5 4.17 23.48 5.94
CA GLU A 5 3.14 23.10 6.91
C GLU A 5 2.66 21.67 6.68
N ALA A 6 2.45 21.26 5.43
CA ALA A 6 2.03 19.89 5.09
C ALA A 6 3.05 18.85 5.55
N LEU A 7 4.35 19.11 5.35
CA LEU A 7 5.41 18.21 5.79
C LEU A 7 5.49 18.11 7.32
N LEU A 8 5.39 19.24 8.02
CA LEU A 8 5.53 19.30 9.48
C LEU A 8 4.30 18.80 10.24
N SER A 9 3.10 18.86 9.64
CA SER A 9 1.84 18.44 10.27
C SER A 9 1.38 17.03 9.91
N ARG A 10 2.02 16.37 8.93
CA ARG A 10 1.65 15.03 8.48
C ARG A 10 1.82 14.01 9.61
N VAL A 11 0.78 13.22 9.83
CA VAL A 11 0.76 12.08 10.76
C VAL A 11 0.21 10.84 10.05
N SER A 12 0.61 9.66 10.52
CA SER A 12 0.04 8.40 10.02
C SER A 12 -1.28 8.12 10.74
N VAL A 13 -2.33 7.81 9.98
CA VAL A 13 -3.65 7.48 10.52
C VAL A 13 -3.85 5.96 10.43
N PRO A 14 -3.92 5.23 11.56
CA PRO A 14 -3.91 3.75 11.54
C PRO A 14 -5.24 3.11 11.11
N ARG A 15 -6.34 3.88 11.10
CA ARG A 15 -7.66 3.43 10.65
C ARG A 15 -8.39 4.58 9.99
N VAL A 16 -8.94 4.33 8.81
CA VAL A 16 -9.69 5.28 8.00
C VAL A 16 -11.08 4.69 7.74
N LEU A 17 -12.12 5.50 7.86
CA LEU A 17 -13.51 5.09 7.65
C LEU A 17 -14.00 5.55 6.28
N GLU A 18 -15.15 5.03 5.85
CA GLU A 18 -15.84 5.48 4.64
C GLU A 18 -16.14 7.01 4.67
N PRO A 19 -16.18 7.70 3.52
CA PRO A 19 -15.99 7.17 2.17
C PRO A 19 -14.51 6.89 1.82
N GLY A 20 -14.30 5.96 0.90
CA GLY A 20 -13.01 5.75 0.25
C GLY A 20 -12.53 6.91 -0.63
N VAL A 21 -11.39 6.69 -1.30
CA VAL A 21 -10.77 7.67 -2.19
C VAL A 21 -11.50 7.66 -3.54
N THR A 22 -11.94 8.81 -4.02
CA THR A 22 -12.57 8.90 -5.35
C THR A 22 -11.57 8.67 -6.48
N SER A 23 -12.06 8.35 -7.68
CA SER A 23 -11.19 8.18 -8.86
C SER A 23 -10.38 9.43 -9.21
N VAL A 24 -10.94 10.62 -8.98
CA VAL A 24 -10.27 11.91 -9.22
C VAL A 24 -9.15 12.15 -8.21
N GLU A 25 -9.41 11.87 -6.93
CA GLU A 25 -8.39 11.96 -5.88
C GLU A 25 -7.28 10.92 -6.10
N LEU A 26 -7.64 9.71 -6.53
CA LEU A 26 -6.67 8.66 -6.85
C LEU A 26 -5.74 9.06 -8.01
N ASP A 27 -6.27 9.65 -9.09
CA ASP A 27 -5.43 10.18 -10.19
C ASP A 27 -4.43 11.22 -9.66
N LEU A 28 -4.91 12.15 -8.84
CA LEU A 28 -4.06 13.18 -8.26
C LEU A 28 -2.95 12.60 -7.38
N LEU A 29 -3.28 11.62 -6.52
CA LEU A 29 -2.33 10.93 -5.65
C LEU A 29 -1.26 10.17 -6.47
N LEU A 30 -1.68 9.44 -7.50
CA LEU A 30 -0.76 8.71 -8.38
C LEU A 30 0.17 9.64 -9.14
N ARG A 31 -0.36 10.74 -9.68
CA ARG A 31 0.45 11.77 -10.38
C ARG A 31 1.46 12.42 -9.45
N ALA A 32 1.08 12.70 -8.20
CA ALA A 32 1.99 13.22 -7.18
C ALA A 32 3.07 12.18 -6.82
N GLY A 33 2.69 10.92 -6.58
CA GLY A 33 3.63 9.84 -6.24
C GLY A 33 4.67 9.58 -7.34
N LEU A 34 4.27 9.68 -8.61
CA LEU A 34 5.17 9.54 -9.78
C LEU A 34 6.17 10.69 -9.94
N ARG A 35 6.18 11.68 -9.03
CA ARG A 35 7.21 12.73 -8.95
C ARG A 35 8.37 12.35 -8.03
N ALA A 36 8.31 11.20 -7.35
CA ALA A 36 9.43 10.68 -6.58
C ALA A 36 10.70 10.58 -7.45
N CYS A 37 11.86 10.73 -6.81
CA CYS A 37 13.15 10.60 -7.49
C CYS A 37 13.29 9.20 -8.08
N ASP A 38 13.58 9.16 -9.38
CA ASP A 38 13.67 7.93 -10.17
C ASP A 38 14.90 8.06 -11.08
N HIS A 39 16.00 7.42 -10.66
CA HIS A 39 17.24 7.45 -11.40
C HIS A 39 17.03 6.73 -12.73
N GLY A 40 17.31 7.41 -13.85
CA GLY A 40 17.00 6.91 -15.19
C GLY A 40 15.54 7.01 -15.62
N ARG A 41 14.63 7.50 -14.77
CA ARG A 41 13.20 7.64 -15.09
C ARG A 41 12.56 6.30 -15.51
N LEU A 42 12.98 5.20 -14.87
CA LEU A 42 12.60 3.83 -15.20
C LEU A 42 11.16 3.49 -14.81
N LYS A 43 10.60 4.24 -13.87
CA LYS A 43 9.30 4.01 -13.23
C LYS A 43 9.18 2.57 -12.74
N PRO A 44 10.05 2.12 -11.81
CA PRO A 44 10.11 0.73 -11.38
C PRO A 44 9.01 0.41 -10.35
N TYR A 45 7.80 0.90 -10.57
CA TYR A 45 6.69 0.78 -9.63
C TYR A 45 5.43 0.32 -10.34
N ARG A 46 4.71 -0.61 -9.72
CA ARG A 46 3.35 -1.00 -10.09
C ARG A 46 2.42 -0.72 -8.92
N PHE A 47 1.33 -0.01 -9.19
CA PHE A 47 0.29 0.25 -8.21
C PHE A 47 -0.85 -0.74 -8.37
N ILE A 48 -1.35 -1.29 -7.26
CA ILE A 48 -2.55 -2.12 -7.23
C ILE A 48 -3.55 -1.48 -6.27
N LEU A 49 -4.68 -1.03 -6.82
CA LEU A 49 -5.82 -0.56 -6.04
C LEU A 49 -6.61 -1.77 -5.53
N LEU A 50 -6.88 -1.79 -4.22
CA LEU A 50 -7.65 -2.85 -3.57
C LEU A 50 -8.82 -2.20 -2.83
N GLU A 51 -10.03 -2.49 -3.29
CA GLU A 51 -11.30 -1.99 -2.77
C GLU A 51 -12.33 -3.12 -2.72
N GLY A 52 -13.39 -2.93 -1.93
CA GLY A 52 -14.42 -3.95 -1.74
C GLY A 52 -13.83 -5.30 -1.32
N GLU A 53 -14.29 -6.38 -1.96
CA GLU A 53 -13.89 -7.77 -1.70
C GLU A 53 -12.40 -8.06 -1.98
N ALA A 54 -11.69 -7.19 -2.70
CA ALA A 54 -10.25 -7.35 -2.89
C ALA A 54 -9.47 -7.21 -1.57
N ARG A 55 -9.98 -6.41 -0.64
CA ARG A 55 -9.38 -6.24 0.69
C ARG A 55 -9.59 -7.47 1.57
N ASP A 56 -10.78 -8.09 1.49
CA ASP A 56 -11.07 -9.34 2.21
C ASP A 56 -10.13 -10.45 1.75
N ARG A 57 -9.97 -10.62 0.43
CA ARG A 57 -9.03 -11.60 -0.15
C ARG A 57 -7.59 -11.37 0.26
N LEU A 58 -7.15 -10.10 0.37
CA LEU A 58 -5.83 -9.77 0.90
C LEU A 58 -5.71 -10.20 2.37
N GLY A 59 -6.71 -9.86 3.19
CA GLY A 59 -6.73 -10.23 4.60
C GLY A 59 -6.64 -11.75 4.80
N GLU A 60 -7.40 -12.52 4.03
CA GLU A 60 -7.37 -13.99 4.04
C GLU A 60 -6.00 -14.54 3.65
N SER A 61 -5.41 -14.03 2.57
CA SER A 61 -4.08 -14.45 2.14
C SER A 61 -3.01 -14.16 3.21
N MET A 62 -3.14 -13.03 3.92
CA MET A 62 -2.24 -12.66 5.01
C MET A 62 -2.40 -13.59 6.23
N SER A 63 -3.63 -13.97 6.59
CA SER A 63 -3.88 -14.90 7.69
C SER A 63 -3.44 -16.33 7.36
N ASP A 64 -3.66 -16.78 6.13
CA ASP A 64 -3.25 -18.11 5.66
C ASP A 64 -1.73 -18.25 5.67
N TYR A 65 -1.02 -17.22 5.20
CA TYR A 65 0.44 -17.18 5.27
C TYR A 65 0.96 -17.23 6.71
N LEU A 66 0.36 -16.45 7.62
CA LEU A 66 0.74 -16.44 9.03
C LEU A 66 0.54 -17.82 9.69
N HIS A 67 -0.52 -18.53 9.31
CA HIS A 67 -0.79 -19.88 9.80
C HIS A 67 0.18 -20.92 9.23
N GLY A 68 0.61 -20.77 7.98
CA GLY A 68 1.50 -21.71 7.29
C GLY A 68 2.99 -21.60 7.65
N ASP A 69 3.47 -20.42 8.04
CA ASP A 69 4.90 -20.15 8.22
C ASP A 69 5.42 -20.33 9.67
N SER A 70 4.58 -20.59 10.68
CA SER A 70 5.05 -20.64 12.09
C SER A 70 4.16 -21.41 13.09
N VAL A 71 4.86 -21.99 14.06
CA VAL A 71 4.45 -22.59 15.35
C VAL A 71 3.30 -21.88 16.06
N ASP A 72 2.31 -22.66 16.55
CA ASP A 72 1.26 -22.35 17.55
C ASP A 72 0.85 -20.86 17.65
N VAL A 73 0.39 -20.30 16.52
CA VAL A 73 -0.16 -18.94 16.47
C VAL A 73 -1.60 -18.97 16.97
N SER A 74 -1.94 -18.10 17.91
CA SER A 74 -3.31 -18.04 18.45
C SER A 74 -4.33 -17.63 17.39
N GLU A 75 -5.56 -18.13 17.51
CA GLU A 75 -6.68 -17.74 16.64
C GLU A 75 -6.89 -16.21 16.63
N ASP A 76 -6.72 -15.56 17.79
CA ASP A 76 -6.78 -14.10 17.92
C ASP A 76 -5.76 -13.38 17.03
N ALA A 77 -4.55 -13.91 16.89
CA ALA A 77 -3.50 -13.31 16.07
C ALA A 77 -3.76 -13.51 14.57
N ILE A 78 -4.38 -14.63 14.20
CA ILE A 78 -4.83 -14.93 12.83
C ILE A 78 -5.94 -13.96 12.43
N GLU A 79 -6.98 -13.83 13.27
CA GLU A 79 -8.11 -12.92 13.01
C GLU A 79 -7.66 -11.45 12.99
N ALA A 80 -6.81 -11.05 13.95
CA ALA A 80 -6.24 -9.70 13.97
C ALA A 80 -5.43 -9.39 12.71
N THR A 81 -4.82 -10.40 12.08
CA THR A 81 -4.08 -10.26 10.82
C THR A 81 -5.02 -10.13 9.63
N LYS A 82 -6.09 -10.94 9.55
CA LYS A 82 -7.13 -10.81 8.53
C LYS A 82 -7.73 -9.40 8.50
N LEU A 83 -8.04 -8.87 9.68
CA LEU A 83 -8.65 -7.54 9.84
C LEU A 83 -7.72 -6.36 9.52
N LYS A 84 -6.40 -6.58 9.31
CA LYS A 84 -5.47 -5.48 8.93
C LYS A 84 -5.83 -4.87 7.58
N ALA A 85 -6.22 -5.69 6.61
CA ALA A 85 -6.61 -5.23 5.28
C ALA A 85 -7.93 -4.44 5.28
N LEU A 86 -8.73 -4.53 6.36
CA LEU A 86 -10.03 -3.88 6.49
C LEU A 86 -9.98 -2.55 7.26
N ARG A 87 -8.79 -2.06 7.59
CA ARG A 87 -8.62 -0.80 8.36
C ARG A 87 -8.85 0.47 7.53
N ALA A 88 -8.99 0.36 6.21
CA ALA A 88 -9.29 1.47 5.32
C ALA A 88 -10.18 0.99 4.16
N PRO A 89 -11.09 1.84 3.64
CA PRO A 89 -11.96 1.52 2.48
C PRO A 89 -11.18 1.33 1.18
N THR A 90 -10.09 2.07 1.00
CA THR A 90 -9.20 2.03 -0.17
C THR A 90 -7.79 1.71 0.28
N LEU A 91 -7.18 0.65 -0.29
CA LEU A 91 -5.76 0.35 -0.13
C LEU A 91 -5.05 0.50 -1.48
N LEU A 92 -3.87 1.12 -1.48
CA LEU A 92 -3.00 1.22 -2.65
C LEU A 92 -1.69 0.48 -2.36
N SER A 93 -1.54 -0.72 -2.91
CA SER A 93 -0.29 -1.47 -2.83
C SER A 93 0.70 -0.92 -3.84
N VAL A 94 1.94 -0.70 -3.40
CA VAL A 94 3.05 -0.24 -4.25
C VAL A 94 4.06 -1.38 -4.35
N ILE A 95 4.22 -1.91 -5.55
CA ILE A 95 5.12 -3.03 -5.83
C ILE A 95 6.33 -2.49 -6.57
N PHE A 96 7.52 -2.81 -6.08
CA PHE A 96 8.76 -2.58 -6.82
C PHE A 96 8.85 -3.55 -7.99
N CYS A 97 9.03 -3.01 -9.19
CA CYS A 97 9.15 -3.73 -10.45
C CYS A 97 10.44 -3.27 -11.14
N PRO A 98 11.61 -3.86 -10.80
CA PRO A 98 12.89 -3.43 -11.35
C PRO A 98 12.88 -3.51 -12.88
N ARG A 99 13.69 -2.66 -13.49
CA ARG A 99 13.87 -2.58 -14.94
C ARG A 99 15.36 -2.60 -15.25
N ASP A 100 15.76 -3.58 -16.06
CA ASP A 100 17.15 -3.68 -16.52
C ASP A 100 17.53 -2.41 -17.30
N HIS A 101 18.70 -1.86 -17.00
CA HIS A 101 19.20 -0.68 -17.68
C HIS A 101 20.73 -0.59 -17.59
N ASP A 102 21.39 -0.47 -18.74
CA ASP A 102 22.86 -0.59 -18.88
C ASP A 102 23.68 0.30 -17.94
N LYS A 103 23.15 1.48 -17.58
CA LYS A 103 23.85 2.47 -16.73
C LYS A 103 23.38 2.50 -15.28
N ILE A 104 22.41 1.67 -14.92
CA ILE A 104 21.76 1.71 -13.61
C ILE A 104 21.90 0.32 -13.00
N PRO A 105 22.73 0.17 -11.95
CA PRO A 105 22.93 -1.12 -11.30
C PRO A 105 21.61 -1.70 -10.78
N GLU A 106 21.51 -3.03 -10.83
CA GLU A 106 20.49 -3.75 -10.05
C GLU A 106 20.76 -3.52 -8.56
N THR A 107 19.71 -3.18 -7.81
CA THR A 107 19.72 -2.99 -6.36
C THR A 107 19.76 -4.31 -5.60
#